data_AF-Q17I32-F1
#
_entry.id   AF-Q17I32-F1
#
_cell.length_a   1.000
_cell.length_b   1.000
_cell.length_c   1.000
_cell.angle_alpha   90.00
_cell.angle_beta   90.00
_cell.angle_gamma   90.00
#
_symmetry.space_group_name_H-M   'P 1'
#
loop_
_entity.id
_entity.type
_entity.pdbx_description
1 polymer ?
#
loop_
_entity_poly.entity_id
_entity_poly.type
_entity_poly.pdbx_seq_one_letter_code
_entity_poly.pdbx_strand_id
1 'polypeptide(L)'
;MNVKFSILVVLLGVALSSAFVCPKINRANDFHPHETDNSKYYSCTRGVATEETCANSLIFSKMTNKCTTVWTDAPISAGSRSIDSTTVSDLDPYY
;
A
#
# COMPACT_ATOMS: atom_id res chain seq x y z
N MET A 1 30.35 28.64 -22.66
CA MET A 1 28.98 28.35 -22.17
C MET A 1 29.07 28.16 -20.67
N ASN A 2 28.16 28.76 -19.91
CA ASN A 2 28.38 29.20 -18.54
C ASN A 2 28.47 28.05 -17.51
N VAL A 3 29.67 27.54 -17.24
CA VAL A 3 29.92 26.52 -16.19
C VAL A 3 29.37 26.96 -14.83
N LYS A 4 29.45 28.27 -14.53
CA LYS A 4 28.85 28.87 -13.31
C LYS A 4 27.33 28.71 -13.26
N PHE A 5 26.67 28.78 -14.41
CA PHE A 5 25.22 28.62 -14.54
C PHE A 5 24.83 27.15 -14.36
N SER A 6 25.63 26.23 -14.91
CA SER A 6 25.47 24.79 -14.69
C SER A 6 25.66 24.40 -13.22
N ILE A 7 26.65 24.98 -12.52
CA ILE A 7 26.86 24.76 -11.08
C ILE A 7 25.67 25.28 -10.25
N LEU A 8 25.15 26.46 -10.59
CA LEU A 8 23.97 27.03 -9.93
C LEU A 8 22.74 26.13 -10.06
N VAL A 9 22.50 25.56 -11.25
CA VAL A 9 21.37 24.66 -11.50
C VAL A 9 21.51 23.34 -10.73
N VAL A 10 22.71 22.78 -10.63
CA VAL A 10 22.97 21.54 -9.89
C VAL A 10 22.82 21.74 -8.38
N LEU A 11 23.28 22.88 -7.83
CA LEU A 11 23.17 23.18 -6.40
C LEU A 11 21.73 23.48 -5.95
N LEU A 12 20.89 24.01 -6.84
CA LEU A 12 19.46 24.25 -6.58
C LEU A 12 18.61 22.98 -6.76
N GLY A 13 19.14 21.96 -7.44
CA GLY A 13 18.44 20.73 -7.79
C GLY A 13 18.52 19.62 -6.74
N VAL A 14 18.50 19.93 -5.44
CA VAL A 14 18.36 18.90 -4.41
C VAL A 14 16.94 18.32 -4.54
N ALA A 15 16.84 17.10 -5.05
CA ALA A 15 15.57 16.38 -5.14
C ALA A 15 15.02 16.18 -3.72
N LEU A 16 13.91 16.86 -3.41
CA LEU A 16 13.13 16.62 -2.20
C LEU A 16 12.48 15.24 -2.34
N SER A 17 13.14 14.19 -1.87
CA SER A 17 12.53 12.85 -1.76
C SER A 17 11.46 12.92 -0.68
N SER A 18 10.19 12.92 -1.08
CA SER A 18 9.04 12.89 -0.17
C SER A 18 8.97 11.53 0.53
N ALA A 19 9.55 11.45 1.73
CA ALA A 19 9.43 10.27 2.59
C ALA A 19 8.11 10.34 3.37
N PHE A 20 7.32 9.26 3.35
CA PHE A 20 6.12 9.16 4.17
C PHE A 20 6.47 9.04 5.65
N VAL A 21 5.71 9.71 6.52
CA VAL A 21 5.91 9.73 7.97
C VAL A 21 4.67 9.20 8.66
N CYS A 22 4.84 8.22 9.56
CA CYS A 22 3.73 7.66 10.32
C CYS A 22 3.03 8.72 11.19
N PRO A 23 1.69 8.68 11.29
CA PRO A 23 0.97 9.49 12.25
C PRO A 23 1.44 9.24 13.70
N LYS A 24 1.30 10.25 14.56
CA LYS A 24 1.68 10.12 15.99
C LYS A 24 0.88 9.04 16.72
N ILE A 25 -0.32 8.72 16.24
CA ILE A 25 -1.19 7.69 16.83
C ILE A 25 -1.05 6.41 15.98
N ASN A 26 -0.17 5.50 16.41
CA ASN A 26 0.01 4.21 15.75
C ASN A 26 -0.93 3.17 16.40
N ARG A 27 -2.03 2.82 15.75
CA ARG A 27 -2.95 1.75 16.22
C ARG A 27 -2.42 0.38 15.77
N ALA A 28 -3.03 -0.70 16.27
CA ALA A 28 -2.85 -2.00 15.65
C ALA A 28 -3.40 -1.96 14.21
N ASN A 29 -2.66 -2.52 13.24
CA ASN A 29 -3.00 -2.50 11.81
C ASN A 29 -3.04 -1.10 11.19
N ASP A 30 -2.02 -0.28 11.48
CA ASP A 30 -1.89 1.07 10.94
C ASP A 30 -1.24 1.04 9.55
N PHE A 31 -2.07 1.16 8.52
CA PHE A 31 -1.67 1.08 7.11
C PHE A 31 -2.11 2.32 6.35
N HIS A 32 -1.26 2.81 5.46
CA HIS A 32 -1.51 4.02 4.68
C HIS A 32 -1.24 3.81 3.20
N PRO A 33 -2.01 4.43 2.31
CA PRO A 33 -1.79 4.34 0.87
C PRO A 33 -0.46 4.99 0.46
N HIS A 34 0.18 4.45 -0.57
CA HIS A 34 1.28 5.15 -1.22
C HIS A 34 0.74 6.30 -2.09
N GLU A 35 1.48 7.41 -2.16
CA GLU A 35 1.01 8.69 -2.73
C GLU A 35 0.78 8.62 -4.25
N THR A 36 1.54 7.78 -4.95
CA THR A 36 1.55 7.72 -6.43
C THR A 36 1.33 6.32 -7.01
N ASP A 37 1.34 5.28 -6.18
CA ASP A 37 1.31 3.88 -6.62
C ASP A 37 0.28 3.12 -5.80
N ASN A 38 -0.86 2.81 -6.41
CA ASN A 38 -1.97 2.14 -5.73
C ASN A 38 -1.67 0.67 -5.40
N SER A 39 -0.61 0.08 -5.98
CA SER A 39 -0.15 -1.27 -5.61
C SER A 39 0.70 -1.27 -4.34
N LYS A 40 1.05 -0.09 -3.80
CA LYS A 40 1.89 0.07 -2.62
C LYS A 40 1.16 0.71 -1.46
N TYR A 41 1.63 0.41 -0.26
CA TYR A 41 1.16 0.99 0.99
C TYR A 41 2.31 1.09 2.00
N TYR A 42 2.10 1.86 3.06
CA TYR A 42 3.01 1.97 4.19
C TYR A 42 2.42 1.24 5.39
N SER A 43 3.20 0.35 6.00
CA SER A 43 2.91 -0.23 7.32
C SER A 43 3.63 0.56 8.40
N CYS A 44 2.88 1.05 9.38
CA CYS A 44 3.42 1.80 10.51
C CYS A 44 3.57 0.90 11.73
N THR A 45 4.83 0.61 12.09
CA THR A 45 5.15 -0.14 13.32
C THR A 45 6.02 0.71 14.22
N ARG A 46 5.51 1.04 15.42
CA ARG A 46 6.21 1.88 16.41
C ARG A 46 6.69 3.23 15.84
N GLY A 47 5.92 3.83 14.93
CA GLY A 47 6.23 5.10 14.27
C GLY A 47 7.21 5.00 13.11
N VAL A 48 7.64 3.80 12.73
CA VAL A 48 8.47 3.54 11.56
C VAL A 48 7.59 3.12 10.39
N ALA A 49 7.64 3.88 9.30
CA ALA A 49 6.96 3.55 8.06
C ALA A 49 7.80 2.58 7.22
N THR A 50 7.20 1.46 6.83
CA THR A 50 7.78 0.51 5.88
C THR A 50 6.93 0.49 4.62
N GLU A 51 7.53 0.73 3.46
CA GLU A 51 6.83 0.59 2.18
C GLU A 51 6.71 -0.90 1.83
N GLU A 52 5.48 -1.33 1.56
CA GLU A 52 5.14 -2.67 1.13
C GLU A 52 4.36 -2.63 -0.18
N THR A 53 4.50 -3.68 -0.99
CA THR A 53 3.79 -3.84 -2.26
C THR A 53 2.79 -4.98 -2.14
N CYS A 54 1.55 -4.74 -2.54
CA CYS A 54 0.52 -5.76 -2.64
C CYS A 54 0.94 -6.86 -3.61
N ALA A 55 0.74 -8.12 -3.22
CA ALA A 55 1.00 -9.26 -4.09
C ALA A 55 0.03 -9.31 -5.28
N ASN A 56 0.39 -10.08 -6.33
CA ASN A 56 -0.50 -10.43 -7.45
C ASN A 56 -1.17 -9.24 -8.15
N SER A 57 -0.50 -8.09 -8.23
CA SER A 57 -1.04 -6.86 -8.83
C SER A 57 -2.33 -6.36 -8.18
N LEU A 58 -2.53 -6.68 -6.90
CA LEU A 58 -3.62 -6.15 -6.10
C LEU A 58 -3.38 -4.68 -5.74
N ILE A 59 -4.46 -3.99 -5.37
CA ILE A 59 -4.48 -2.57 -5.02
C ILE A 59 -4.83 -2.42 -3.54
N PHE A 60 -4.14 -1.51 -2.84
CA PHE A 60 -4.44 -1.24 -1.43
C PHE A 60 -5.73 -0.42 -1.28
N SER A 61 -6.72 -0.98 -0.60
CA SER A 61 -7.98 -0.33 -0.22
C SER A 61 -7.83 0.38 1.13
N LYS A 62 -8.05 1.70 1.13
CA LYS A 62 -8.04 2.53 2.35
C LYS A 62 -9.24 2.25 3.26
N MET A 63 -10.32 1.68 2.72
CA MET A 63 -11.53 1.41 3.50
C MET A 63 -11.40 0.12 4.31
N THR A 64 -10.77 -0.89 3.72
CA THR A 64 -10.62 -2.21 4.34
C THR A 64 -9.24 -2.43 4.96
N ASN A 65 -8.28 -1.53 4.68
CA ASN A 65 -6.86 -1.68 5.02
C ASN A 65 -6.26 -3.00 4.50
N LYS A 66 -6.64 -3.39 3.28
CA LYS A 66 -6.21 -4.66 2.65
C LYS A 66 -5.93 -4.47 1.16
N CYS A 67 -5.12 -5.36 0.61
CA CYS A 67 -4.93 -5.51 -0.83
C CYS A 67 -6.14 -6.23 -1.45
N THR A 68 -6.74 -5.64 -2.47
CA THR A 68 -7.94 -6.13 -3.16
C THR A 68 -7.78 -6.03 -4.69
N THR A 69 -8.58 -6.77 -5.44
CA THR A 69 -8.58 -6.75 -6.91
C THR A 69 -9.33 -5.55 -7.49
N VAL A 70 -10.13 -4.84 -6.70
CA VAL A 70 -11.06 -3.80 -7.18
C VAL A 70 -10.89 -2.47 -6.44
N TRP A 71 -10.95 -1.35 -7.18
CA TRP A 71 -10.92 0.01 -6.61
C TRP A 71 -12.26 0.44 -6.02
N THR A 72 -13.34 -0.29 -6.35
CA THR A 72 -14.67 -0.03 -5.85
C THR A 72 -14.90 -0.87 -4.60
N ASP A 73 -14.62 -0.30 -3.44
CA ASP A 73 -15.10 -0.81 -2.16
C ASP A 73 -16.61 -0.54 -2.04
N ALA A 74 -17.40 -1.07 -2.97
CA ALA A 74 -18.84 -0.97 -2.93
C ALA A 74 -19.34 -1.81 -1.75
N PRO A 75 -20.10 -1.26 -0.80
CA PRO A 75 -20.86 -2.06 0.14
C PRO A 75 -22.04 -2.62 -0.65
N ILE A 76 -21.83 -3.72 -1.36
CA ILE A 76 -22.94 -4.42 -2.01
C ILE A 76 -22.97 -5.86 -1.52
N SER A 77 -24.10 -6.22 -0.96
CA SER A 77 -24.61 -7.56 -0.78
C SER A 77 -24.70 -8.33 -2.12
N ALA A 78 -23.56 -8.53 -2.78
CA ALA A 78 -23.46 -9.27 -4.03
C ALA A 78 -22.11 -9.99 -4.03
N GLY A 79 -22.19 -11.32 -3.91
CA GLY A 79 -21.03 -12.19 -3.81
C GLY A 79 -20.07 -12.00 -4.98
N SER A 80 -18.87 -11.53 -4.67
CA SER A 80 -17.68 -12.00 -5.34
C SER A 80 -17.18 -13.17 -4.51
N ARG A 81 -17.30 -14.38 -5.07
CA ARG A 81 -16.64 -15.56 -4.50
C ARG A 81 -15.18 -15.20 -4.31
N SER A 82 -14.75 -15.06 -3.06
CA SER A 82 -13.38 -15.28 -2.70
C SER A 82 -13.06 -16.68 -3.23
N ILE A 83 -12.33 -16.78 -4.34
CA ILE A 83 -11.51 -17.96 -4.58
C ILE A 83 -10.41 -17.81 -3.54
N ASP A 84 -10.74 -18.21 -2.31
CA ASP A 84 -9.75 -18.55 -1.32
C ASP A 84 -9.05 -19.78 -1.88
N SER A 85 -7.84 -19.59 -2.38
CA SER A 85 -6.94 -20.66 -2.80
C SER A 85 -6.36 -21.40 -1.58
N THR A 86 -7.16 -21.61 -0.53
CA THR A 86 -6.74 -22.32 0.67
C THR A 86 -7.86 -23.30 1.05
N THR A 87 -7.51 -24.58 1.01
CA THR A 87 -8.23 -25.75 1.57
C THR A 87 -9.56 -26.17 0.93
N VAL A 88 -9.51 -26.68 -0.31
CA VAL A 88 -10.31 -27.88 -0.65
C VAL A 88 -9.64 -29.07 0.04
N SER A 89 -9.88 -29.22 1.34
CA SER A 89 -9.46 -30.41 2.09
C SER A 89 -10.39 -30.78 3.24
N ASP A 90 -11.41 -29.99 3.58
CA ASP A 90 -12.39 -30.36 4.60
C ASP A 90 -13.61 -31.07 3.99
N LEU A 91 -13.36 -32.20 3.33
CA LEU A 91 -14.31 -33.31 3.36
C LEU A 91 -13.83 -34.25 4.46
N ASP A 92 -14.21 -33.98 5.70
CA ASP A 92 -14.20 -35.00 6.74
C ASP A 92 -15.54 -35.76 6.67
N PRO A 93 -15.55 -37.05 6.28
CA PRO A 93 -16.77 -37.81 6.05
C PRO A 93 -17.18 -38.62 7.29
N TYR A 94 -17.04 -38.08 8.50
CA TYR A 94 -17.43 -38.78 9.73
C TYR A 94 -17.88 -37.82 10.85
N TYR A 95 -19.08 -37.24 10.70
CA TYR A 95 -20.17 -37.30 11.68
C TYR A 95 -21.45 -36.68 11.09
#